data_AF-A0A822ZMF2-F1
#
_entry.id   AF-A0A822ZMF2-F1
#
_cell.length_a   1.000
_cell.length_b   1.000
_cell.length_c   1.000
_cell.angle_alpha   90.00
_cell.angle_beta   90.00
_cell.angle_gamma   90.00
#
_symmetry.space_group_name_H-M   'P 1'
#
loop_
_entity.id
_entity.type
_entity.pdbx_description
1 polymer ?
#
loop_
_entity_poly.entity_id
_entity_poly.type
_entity_poly.pdbx_seq_one_letter_code
_entity_poly.pdbx_strand_id
1 'polypeptide(L)'
;MEGCQVFGLCSHGLPTNPGMSWINADFGSRGLAKQGFSCKPLHSAISNVKFIDSFSLDRKPLLLCGGSASKKKAVQVISPNVSSLSMTIDLLDAYDDEYNGVVIDPECLPTSANAFASILRTSLSIWKLKRKKGIWLKILEAQSDLVPIAIKEGFSCHHAEPGYVMLTYWIPDEPCMLPASPSHLIGVGGFVINDKREVLVVKEKQCPCRCSGVWKLPTGFVNKSEEIFYGAVREVKEETGIDTAFLEMTAFR
;
A
#
# COMPACT_ATOMS: atom_id res chain seq x y z
N MET A 1 -18.59 0.91 7.16
CA MET A 1 -18.42 1.61 8.45
C MET A 1 -17.14 2.40 8.34
N GLU A 2 -17.23 3.72 8.21
CA GLU A 2 -16.05 4.59 8.12
C GLU A 2 -15.54 4.85 9.53
N GLY A 3 -14.30 4.48 9.82
CA GLY A 3 -13.67 4.77 11.10
C GLY A 3 -13.10 6.18 11.10
N CYS A 4 -13.39 6.95 12.15
CA CYS A 4 -12.81 8.28 12.35
C CYS A 4 -11.93 8.25 13.59
N GLN A 5 -10.67 8.65 13.44
CA GLN A 5 -9.71 8.73 14.54
C GLN A 5 -9.52 10.19 14.94
N VAL A 6 -9.57 10.47 16.24
CA VAL A 6 -9.40 11.83 16.79
C VAL A 6 -8.02 11.93 17.41
N PHE A 7 -7.27 12.96 17.02
CA PHE A 7 -5.91 13.20 17.46
C PHE A 7 -5.81 14.49 18.26
N GLY A 8 -5.19 14.43 19.43
CA GLY A 8 -4.76 15.59 20.19
C GLY A 8 -3.57 16.25 19.50
N LEU A 9 -3.71 17.54 19.19
CA LEU A 9 -2.71 18.38 18.55
C LEU A 9 -2.52 19.68 19.36
N CYS A 10 -1.34 20.29 19.31
CA CYS A 10 -1.14 21.65 19.83
C CYS A 10 -0.70 22.63 18.73
N SER A 11 -1.11 23.90 18.88
CA SER A 11 -0.62 25.01 18.06
C SER A 11 -0.54 26.33 18.84
N HIS A 12 0.31 27.23 18.34
CA HIS A 12 0.43 28.63 18.76
C HIS A 12 -0.08 29.63 17.70
N GLY A 13 -0.68 29.17 16.59
CA GLY A 13 -1.15 30.02 15.49
C GLY A 13 -2.51 30.70 15.73
N LEU A 14 -2.71 31.88 15.13
CA LEU A 14 -4.00 32.58 15.13
C LEU A 14 -4.84 32.23 13.89
N PRO A 15 -6.18 32.18 13.99
CA PRO A 15 -7.06 31.95 12.83
C PRO A 15 -6.98 33.15 11.89
N THR A 16 -6.76 32.91 10.60
CA THR A 16 -6.69 33.99 9.60
C THR A 16 -7.93 34.06 8.69
N ASN A 17 -8.84 33.07 8.76
CA ASN A 17 -10.01 32.98 7.90
C ASN A 17 -11.34 33.13 8.66
N PRO A 18 -12.38 33.76 8.06
CA PRO A 18 -13.67 34.01 8.70
C PRO A 18 -14.54 32.76 8.98
N GLY A 19 -14.13 31.58 8.48
CA GLY A 19 -14.77 30.30 8.76
C GLY A 19 -14.10 29.51 9.89
N MET A 20 -13.24 30.15 10.68
CA MET A 20 -12.45 29.50 11.73
C MET A 20 -12.59 30.25 13.04
N SER A 21 -12.59 29.52 14.17
CA SER A 21 -12.61 30.13 15.50
C SER A 21 -11.90 29.26 16.52
N TRP A 22 -11.36 29.92 17.55
CA TRP A 22 -11.07 29.31 18.84
C TRP A 22 -12.35 29.35 19.69
N ILE A 23 -12.73 28.25 20.32
CA ILE A 23 -13.87 28.18 21.26
C ILE A 23 -13.36 27.68 22.61
N ASN A 24 -13.76 28.32 23.71
CA ASN A 24 -13.38 27.89 25.06
C ASN A 24 -13.72 26.42 25.30
N ALA A 25 -12.72 25.67 25.76
CA ALA A 25 -12.86 24.28 26.16
C ALA A 25 -13.46 24.19 27.57
N ASP A 26 -14.64 24.78 27.82
CA ASP A 26 -15.41 24.53 29.04
C ASP A 26 -16.05 23.13 28.93
N PHE A 27 -15.20 22.10 29.00
CA PHE A 27 -15.64 20.74 29.24
C PHE A 27 -16.19 20.69 30.67
N GLY A 28 -17.50 20.84 30.82
CA GLY A 28 -18.19 20.78 32.09
C GLY A 28 -17.87 19.48 32.84
N SER A 29 -16.87 19.53 33.72
CA SER A 29 -16.56 18.65 34.87
C SER A 29 -16.94 17.16 34.82
N ARG A 30 -17.01 16.51 33.65
CA ARG A 30 -17.17 15.06 33.50
C ARG A 30 -16.45 14.58 32.23
N GLY A 31 -15.17 14.25 32.40
CA GLY A 31 -14.35 13.55 31.41
C GLY A 31 -13.26 14.42 30.79
N LEU A 32 -11.99 14.07 31.02
CA LEU A 32 -10.78 14.65 30.42
C LEU A 32 -10.34 16.03 30.93
N ALA A 33 -10.10 16.17 32.24
CA ALA A 33 -9.26 17.26 32.75
C ALA A 33 -8.55 16.88 34.05
N LYS A 34 -7.44 16.11 33.98
CA LYS A 34 -6.46 16.01 35.09
C LYS A 34 -5.00 15.82 34.69
N GLN A 35 -4.62 16.01 33.42
CA GLN A 35 -3.21 16.19 33.07
C GLN A 35 -3.04 17.52 32.35
N GLY A 36 -2.19 18.38 32.89
CA GLY A 36 -1.88 19.67 32.29
C GLY A 36 -1.09 19.44 31.01
N PHE A 37 -1.71 19.69 29.86
CA PHE A 37 -1.01 19.71 28.59
C PHE A 37 -0.15 20.98 28.55
N SER A 38 1.18 20.81 28.60
CA SER A 38 2.15 21.88 28.43
C SER A 38 2.66 21.83 26.99
N CYS A 39 2.31 22.82 26.18
CA CYS A 39 2.89 22.99 24.86
C CYS A 39 4.33 23.46 25.04
N LYS A 40 5.28 22.54 24.87
CA LYS A 40 6.70 22.89 24.72
C LYS A 40 7.07 22.73 23.25
N PRO A 41 7.79 23.70 22.64
CA PRO A 41 8.33 23.52 21.31
C PRO A 41 9.37 22.39 21.36
N LEU A 42 9.10 21.30 20.66
CA LEU A 42 10.05 20.20 20.55
C LEU A 42 11.11 20.57 19.51
N HIS A 43 12.06 21.43 19.87
CA HIS A 43 13.30 21.59 19.11
C HIS A 43 14.34 20.58 19.61
N SER A 44 14.74 19.69 18.72
CA SER A 44 15.85 18.71 18.78
C SER A 44 15.73 17.53 19.76
N ALA A 45 15.62 16.32 19.19
CA ALA A 45 16.53 15.17 19.39
C ALA A 45 15.80 13.82 19.25
N ILE A 46 15.67 13.31 18.02
CA ILE A 46 15.76 11.87 17.76
C ILE A 46 16.65 11.70 16.53
N SER A 47 17.96 11.80 16.77
CA SER A 47 18.96 11.20 15.90
C SER A 47 19.09 9.71 16.28
N ASN A 48 19.11 8.85 15.25
CA ASN A 48 19.44 7.42 15.28
C ASN A 48 18.29 6.45 15.62
N VAL A 49 17.40 6.24 14.64
CA VAL A 49 16.92 4.89 14.35
C VAL A 49 17.56 4.48 13.02
N LYS A 50 18.38 3.43 13.06
CA LYS A 50 19.05 2.88 11.88
C LYS A 50 17.99 2.32 10.94
N PHE A 51 17.88 2.94 9.78
CA PHE A 51 17.28 2.36 8.58
C PHE A 51 18.02 1.05 8.25
N ILE A 52 17.26 -0.04 8.09
CA ILE A 52 17.71 -1.20 7.31
C ILE A 52 17.08 -1.00 5.94
N ASP A 53 17.76 -0.23 5.09
CA ASP A 53 17.52 -0.26 3.65
C ASP A 53 18.09 -1.57 3.12
N SER A 54 17.23 -2.56 2.86
CA SER A 54 17.64 -3.78 2.17
C SER A 54 16.87 -3.96 0.87
N PHE A 55 17.03 -3.03 -0.07
CA PHE A 55 16.99 -3.33 -1.50
C PHE A 55 17.88 -2.34 -2.27
N SER A 56 19.20 -2.45 -2.03
CA SER A 56 20.21 -1.97 -2.98
C SER A 56 20.82 -3.19 -3.66
N LEU A 57 20.42 -3.45 -4.91
CA LEU A 57 21.15 -4.37 -5.79
C LEU A 57 22.36 -3.63 -6.35
N ASP A 58 23.47 -3.75 -5.63
CA ASP A 58 24.80 -3.37 -6.10
C ASP A 58 25.11 -4.12 -7.41
N ARG A 59 25.12 -3.39 -8.53
CA ARG A 59 25.81 -3.82 -9.75
C ARG A 59 27.32 -3.69 -9.52
N LYS A 60 28.04 -4.81 -9.60
CA LYS A 60 29.46 -4.80 -9.94
C LYS A 60 29.75 -5.71 -11.14
N PRO A 61 30.49 -5.23 -12.15
CA PRO A 61 30.84 -5.99 -13.36
C PRO A 61 32.22 -6.62 -13.24
N LEU A 62 32.38 -7.88 -13.63
CA LEU A 62 33.67 -8.53 -13.91
C LEU A 62 33.43 -9.55 -15.04
N LEU A 63 33.87 -9.29 -16.27
CA LEU A 63 35.22 -9.43 -16.87
C LEU A 63 35.68 -10.88 -17.11
N LEU A 64 36.14 -11.05 -18.35
CA LEU A 64 36.67 -12.23 -19.02
C LEU A 64 37.88 -12.88 -18.32
N CYS A 65 37.95 -14.21 -18.37
CA CYS A 65 39.13 -15.08 -18.57
C CYS A 65 38.57 -16.49 -18.90
N GLY A 66 38.98 -17.25 -19.92
CA GLY A 66 40.31 -17.43 -20.49
C GLY A 66 41.06 -18.51 -19.70
N GLY A 67 41.07 -19.78 -20.16
CA GLY A 67 42.01 -20.76 -19.59
C GLY A 67 41.70 -22.26 -19.68
N SER A 68 42.25 -22.88 -20.73
CA SER A 68 42.95 -24.18 -20.72
C SER A 68 42.18 -25.51 -20.81
N ALA A 69 42.83 -26.39 -21.58
CA ALA A 69 42.41 -27.69 -22.03
C ALA A 69 42.67 -28.81 -21.00
N SER A 70 41.86 -29.86 -21.09
CA SER A 70 42.31 -31.22 -20.77
C SER A 70 41.62 -32.24 -21.67
N LYS A 71 42.42 -32.85 -22.54
CA LYS A 71 42.04 -34.00 -23.37
C LYS A 71 42.04 -35.26 -22.51
N LYS A 72 40.93 -35.99 -22.47
CA LYS A 72 40.92 -37.44 -22.25
C LYS A 72 39.88 -38.10 -23.16
N LYS A 73 40.36 -39.01 -24.01
CA LYS A 73 39.59 -39.88 -24.92
C LYS A 73 38.69 -40.84 -24.12
N ALA A 74 37.45 -41.02 -24.56
CA ALA A 74 36.73 -42.29 -24.39
C ALA A 74 35.61 -42.45 -25.43
N VAL A 75 35.77 -43.50 -26.25
CA VAL A 75 34.77 -44.39 -26.87
C VAL A 75 33.48 -43.77 -27.46
N GLN A 76 33.39 -43.81 -28.79
CA GLN A 76 32.13 -43.68 -29.53
C GLN A 76 31.30 -44.96 -29.35
N VAL A 77 30.19 -44.87 -28.61
CA VAL A 77 29.11 -45.85 -28.66
C VAL A 77 27.96 -45.18 -29.42
N ILE A 78 27.67 -45.69 -30.62
CA ILE A 78 26.52 -45.29 -31.42
C ILE A 78 25.28 -45.86 -30.71
N SER A 79 24.52 -44.99 -30.03
CA SER A 79 23.19 -45.32 -29.52
C SER A 79 22.14 -44.72 -30.46
N PRO A 80 21.08 -45.46 -30.83
CA PRO A 80 20.07 -44.97 -31.74
C PRO A 80 19.33 -43.79 -31.14
N ASN A 81 19.09 -42.82 -32.01
CA ASN A 81 18.41 -41.56 -31.79
C ASN A 81 16.99 -41.78 -31.22
N VAL A 82 16.83 -41.58 -29.91
CA VAL A 82 15.54 -41.16 -29.36
C VAL A 82 15.72 -39.68 -29.06
N SER A 83 15.30 -38.85 -30.01
CA SER A 83 15.07 -37.43 -29.80
C SER A 83 14.13 -37.29 -28.61
N SER A 84 14.68 -37.08 -27.41
CA SER A 84 13.89 -36.59 -26.29
C SER A 84 13.38 -35.24 -26.74
N LEU A 85 12.10 -35.18 -27.09
CA LEU A 85 11.42 -33.93 -27.40
C LEU A 85 11.44 -33.12 -26.10
N SER A 86 12.49 -32.33 -25.91
CA SER A 86 12.56 -31.31 -24.88
C SER A 86 11.56 -30.25 -25.32
N MET A 87 10.28 -30.49 -25.05
CA MET A 87 9.29 -29.44 -25.10
C MET A 87 9.75 -28.40 -24.08
N THR A 88 10.24 -27.27 -24.59
CA THR A 88 10.43 -26.09 -23.77
C THR A 88 9.04 -25.73 -23.24
N ILE A 89 8.83 -25.97 -21.96
CA ILE A 89 7.59 -25.60 -21.29
C ILE A 89 7.65 -24.10 -21.12
N ASP A 90 6.93 -23.38 -21.97
CA ASP A 90 6.77 -21.94 -21.83
C ASP A 90 5.94 -21.67 -20.57
N LEU A 91 6.55 -20.98 -19.61
CA LEU A 91 5.97 -20.58 -18.34
C LEU A 91 5.97 -19.04 -18.27
N LEU A 92 4.99 -18.45 -17.58
CA LEU A 92 5.07 -17.04 -17.22
C LEU A 92 6.28 -16.80 -16.32
N ASP A 93 6.99 -15.70 -16.59
CA ASP A 93 8.02 -15.24 -15.67
C ASP A 93 7.39 -14.80 -14.35
N ALA A 94 7.93 -15.31 -13.26
CA ALA A 94 7.34 -15.17 -11.94
C ALA A 94 8.35 -15.53 -10.84
N TYR A 95 8.11 -14.97 -9.65
CA TYR A 95 8.86 -15.28 -8.44
C TYR A 95 7.94 -15.72 -7.30
N ASP A 96 8.52 -16.41 -6.32
CA ASP A 96 7.79 -16.91 -5.16
C ASP A 96 7.67 -15.83 -4.07
N ASP A 97 6.52 -15.75 -3.41
CA ASP A 97 6.36 -14.98 -2.18
C ASP A 97 6.65 -15.82 -0.92
N GLU A 98 6.64 -15.19 0.25
CA GLU A 98 6.93 -15.82 1.55
C GLU A 98 5.85 -16.80 2.03
N TYR A 99 4.69 -16.83 1.36
CA TYR A 99 3.50 -17.58 1.76
C TYR A 99 3.15 -18.73 0.78
N ASN A 100 4.13 -19.19 0.01
CA ASN A 100 3.97 -20.18 -1.07
C ASN A 100 3.03 -19.72 -2.20
N GLY A 101 2.85 -18.42 -2.36
CA GLY A 101 2.25 -17.82 -3.53
C GLY A 101 3.26 -17.60 -4.64
N VAL A 102 2.76 -17.05 -5.75
CA VAL A 102 3.52 -16.72 -6.94
C VAL A 102 3.12 -15.33 -7.40
N VAL A 103 4.10 -14.49 -7.71
CA VAL A 103 3.90 -13.17 -8.28
C VAL A 103 4.42 -13.16 -9.72
N ILE A 104 3.53 -12.92 -10.67
CA ILE A 104 3.84 -12.88 -12.10
C ILE A 104 4.48 -11.53 -12.43
N ASP A 105 5.58 -11.54 -13.17
CA ASP A 105 6.26 -10.31 -13.61
C ASP A 105 5.42 -9.60 -14.69
N PRO A 106 4.93 -8.37 -14.43
CA PRO A 106 4.13 -7.61 -15.38
C PRO A 106 4.89 -7.18 -16.65
N GLU A 107 6.21 -7.05 -16.59
CA GLU A 107 7.04 -6.59 -17.72
C GLU A 107 7.29 -7.72 -18.74
N CYS A 108 7.05 -8.96 -18.34
CA CYS A 108 7.33 -10.16 -19.15
C CYS A 108 6.06 -10.85 -19.66
N LEU A 109 4.90 -10.16 -19.65
CA LEU A 109 3.64 -10.74 -20.11
C LEU A 109 3.60 -10.88 -21.64
N PRO A 110 3.14 -12.03 -22.19
CA PRO A 110 2.90 -12.18 -23.61
C PRO A 110 1.89 -11.15 -24.14
N THR A 111 2.26 -10.43 -25.21
CA THR A 111 1.39 -9.40 -25.82
C THR A 111 0.21 -10.00 -26.59
N SER A 112 0.33 -11.24 -27.08
CA SER A 112 -0.75 -11.93 -27.78
C SER A 112 -1.72 -12.58 -26.80
N ALA A 113 -3.00 -12.25 -26.92
CA ALA A 113 -4.09 -12.82 -26.12
C ALA A 113 -4.08 -14.36 -26.07
N ASN A 114 -3.90 -15.02 -27.21
CA ASN A 114 -3.88 -16.48 -27.29
C ASN A 114 -2.63 -17.08 -26.64
N ALA A 115 -1.48 -16.42 -26.83
CA ALA A 115 -0.24 -16.86 -26.19
C ALA A 115 -0.34 -16.71 -24.67
N PHE A 116 -0.84 -15.57 -24.19
CA PHE A 116 -1.08 -15.33 -22.77
C PHE A 116 -2.01 -16.38 -22.16
N ALA A 117 -3.17 -16.64 -22.78
CA ALA A 117 -4.11 -17.65 -22.28
C ALA A 117 -3.48 -19.05 -22.19
N SER A 118 -2.75 -19.47 -23.23
CA SER A 118 -2.11 -20.80 -23.28
C SER A 118 -1.01 -20.95 -22.23
N ILE A 119 -0.14 -19.94 -22.12
CA ILE A 119 0.98 -19.95 -21.17
C ILE A 119 0.44 -19.82 -19.74
N LEU A 120 -0.59 -19.01 -19.50
CA LEU A 120 -1.22 -18.87 -18.19
C LEU A 120 -1.82 -20.21 -17.71
N ARG A 121 -2.57 -20.93 -18.56
CA ARG A 121 -3.12 -22.25 -18.23
C ARG A 121 -2.03 -23.28 -17.89
N THR A 122 -0.96 -23.28 -18.68
CA THR A 122 0.18 -24.15 -18.47
C THR A 122 0.85 -23.83 -17.13
N SER A 123 1.00 -22.54 -16.84
CA SER A 123 1.60 -22.05 -15.60
C SER A 123 0.79 -22.42 -14.36
N LEU A 124 -0.52 -22.17 -14.39
CA LEU A 124 -1.44 -22.56 -13.31
C LEU A 124 -1.38 -24.06 -13.02
N SER A 125 -1.31 -24.90 -14.05
CA SER A 125 -1.23 -26.36 -13.90
C SER A 125 0.07 -26.78 -13.19
N ILE A 126 1.19 -26.15 -13.55
CA ILE A 126 2.50 -26.41 -12.93
C ILE A 126 2.53 -25.92 -11.49
N TRP A 127 2.02 -24.72 -11.22
CA TRP A 127 1.94 -24.16 -9.87
C TRP A 127 1.03 -25.00 -8.98
N LYS A 128 -0.06 -25.55 -9.51
CA LYS A 128 -0.91 -26.51 -8.80
C LYS A 128 -0.15 -27.79 -8.43
N LEU A 129 0.62 -28.37 -9.36
CA LEU A 129 1.45 -29.55 -9.07
C LEU A 129 2.53 -29.24 -8.02
N LYS A 130 3.10 -28.03 -8.07
CA LYS A 130 4.06 -27.52 -7.07
C LYS A 130 3.41 -27.11 -5.75
N ARG A 131 2.10 -27.30 -5.57
CA ARG A 131 1.33 -26.95 -4.37
C ARG A 131 1.45 -25.46 -3.99
N LYS A 132 1.55 -24.59 -5.00
CA LYS A 132 1.45 -23.14 -4.81
C LYS A 132 0.03 -22.76 -4.42
N LYS A 133 -0.09 -21.62 -3.73
CA LYS A 133 -1.35 -21.14 -3.17
C LYS A 133 -1.92 -19.96 -3.96
N GLY A 134 -1.61 -18.74 -3.52
CA GLY A 134 -2.10 -17.51 -4.13
C GLY A 134 -1.25 -17.08 -5.32
N ILE A 135 -1.89 -16.74 -6.43
CA ILE A 135 -1.23 -16.22 -7.63
C ILE A 135 -1.62 -14.76 -7.78
N TRP A 136 -0.62 -13.89 -7.88
CA TRP A 136 -0.77 -12.45 -8.05
C TRP A 136 -0.42 -12.08 -9.49
N LEU A 137 -1.33 -11.37 -10.14
CA LEU A 137 -1.17 -10.92 -11.52
C LEU A 137 -1.44 -9.42 -11.60
N LYS A 138 -0.36 -8.65 -11.76
CA LYS A 138 -0.43 -7.23 -12.07
C LYS A 138 -0.54 -7.06 -13.59
N ILE A 139 -1.59 -6.41 -14.06
CA ILE A 139 -1.77 -6.06 -15.47
C ILE A 139 -1.69 -4.54 -15.58
N LEU A 140 -0.72 -4.05 -16.36
CA LEU A 140 -0.56 -2.62 -16.59
C LEU A 140 -1.68 -2.09 -17.50
N GLU A 141 -1.95 -0.79 -17.42
CA GLU A 141 -3.01 -0.13 -18.21
C GLU A 141 -2.83 -0.38 -19.72
N ALA A 142 -1.59 -0.34 -20.23
CA ALA A 142 -1.28 -0.64 -21.63
C ALA A 142 -1.54 -2.09 -22.05
N GLN A 143 -1.77 -2.99 -21.09
CA GLN A 143 -2.01 -4.42 -21.28
C GLN A 143 -3.45 -4.80 -20.89
N SER A 144 -4.37 -3.83 -20.77
CA SER A 144 -5.73 -4.04 -20.25
C SER A 144 -6.53 -5.13 -20.98
N ASP A 145 -6.20 -5.41 -22.24
CA ASP A 145 -6.82 -6.47 -23.05
C ASP A 145 -6.60 -7.88 -22.47
N LEU A 146 -5.61 -8.06 -21.59
CA LEU A 146 -5.33 -9.33 -20.91
C LEU A 146 -6.26 -9.58 -19.71
N VAL A 147 -6.88 -8.54 -19.15
CA VAL A 147 -7.78 -8.62 -17.99
C VAL A 147 -8.95 -9.60 -18.21
N PRO A 148 -9.76 -9.47 -19.29
CA PRO A 148 -10.87 -10.39 -19.53
C PRO A 148 -10.40 -11.83 -19.76
N ILE A 149 -9.17 -12.04 -20.21
CA ILE A 149 -8.59 -13.38 -20.41
C ILE A 149 -8.26 -14.00 -19.07
N ALA A 150 -7.57 -13.27 -18.19
CA ALA A 150 -7.25 -13.74 -16.84
C ALA A 150 -8.52 -14.06 -16.02
N ILE A 151 -9.56 -13.23 -16.10
CA ILE A 151 -10.84 -13.48 -15.42
C ILE A 151 -11.50 -14.77 -15.93
N LYS A 152 -11.45 -15.05 -17.23
CA LYS A 152 -11.96 -16.31 -17.81
C LYS A 152 -11.19 -17.53 -17.31
N GLU A 153 -9.90 -17.39 -17.00
CA GLU A 153 -9.09 -18.44 -16.36
C GLU A 153 -9.33 -18.53 -14.84
N GLY A 154 -10.26 -17.75 -14.30
CA GLY A 154 -10.73 -17.82 -12.91
C GLY A 154 -10.08 -16.81 -11.97
N PHE A 155 -9.28 -15.87 -12.46
CA PHE A 155 -8.78 -14.77 -11.64
C PHE A 155 -9.93 -13.84 -11.22
N SER A 156 -9.80 -13.24 -10.04
CA SER A 156 -10.71 -12.20 -9.55
C SER A 156 -9.97 -10.88 -9.35
N CYS A 157 -10.65 -9.76 -9.59
CA CYS A 157 -10.09 -8.44 -9.31
C CYS A 157 -9.88 -8.26 -7.81
N HIS A 158 -8.67 -7.87 -7.42
CA HIS A 158 -8.33 -7.57 -6.03
C HIS A 158 -8.35 -6.06 -5.79
N HIS A 159 -7.56 -5.28 -6.53
CA HIS A 159 -7.58 -3.81 -6.41
C HIS A 159 -7.10 -3.17 -7.71
N ALA A 160 -7.29 -1.87 -7.85
CA ALA A 160 -6.77 -1.09 -8.96
C ALA A 160 -6.10 0.19 -8.43
N GLU A 161 -5.10 0.64 -9.15
CA GLU A 161 -4.41 1.92 -8.95
C GLU A 161 -4.26 2.62 -10.30
N PRO A 162 -3.96 3.93 -10.32
CA PRO A 162 -3.53 4.58 -11.55
C PRO A 162 -2.41 3.77 -12.24
N GLY A 163 -2.65 3.37 -13.49
CA GLY A 163 -1.70 2.63 -14.31
C GLY A 163 -1.75 1.10 -14.22
N TYR A 164 -2.52 0.47 -13.31
CA TYR A 164 -2.64 -0.99 -13.30
C TYR A 164 -3.88 -1.55 -12.55
N VAL A 165 -4.20 -2.81 -12.83
CA VAL A 165 -5.13 -3.63 -12.03
C VAL A 165 -4.40 -4.85 -11.46
N MET A 166 -4.67 -5.17 -10.20
CA MET A 166 -4.18 -6.38 -9.53
C MET A 166 -5.29 -7.43 -9.51
N LEU A 167 -4.98 -8.61 -10.03
CA LEU A 167 -5.83 -9.77 -9.99
C LEU A 167 -5.20 -10.87 -9.13
N THR A 168 -6.06 -11.70 -8.54
CA THR A 168 -5.63 -12.84 -7.74
C THR A 168 -6.35 -14.13 -8.12
N TYR A 169 -5.64 -15.25 -8.00
CA TYR A 169 -6.20 -16.60 -8.13
C TYR A 169 -5.77 -17.46 -6.96
N TRP A 170 -6.71 -18.18 -6.34
CA TRP A 170 -6.43 -19.12 -5.25
C TRP A 170 -6.49 -20.55 -5.79
N ILE A 171 -5.34 -21.24 -5.81
CA ILE A 171 -5.23 -22.60 -6.35
C ILE A 171 -5.89 -23.69 -5.50
N PRO A 172 -5.73 -23.70 -4.15
CA PRO A 172 -6.27 -24.78 -3.34
C PRO A 172 -7.81 -24.79 -3.28
N ASP A 173 -8.39 -25.97 -3.10
CA ASP A 173 -9.84 -26.13 -2.85
C ASP A 173 -10.23 -25.80 -1.39
N GLU A 174 -9.37 -25.05 -0.67
CA GLU A 174 -9.56 -24.62 0.72
C GLU A 174 -9.98 -23.13 0.76
N PRO A 175 -10.52 -22.63 1.89
CA PRO A 175 -10.87 -21.21 1.99
C PRO A 175 -9.71 -20.30 1.59
N CYS A 176 -9.99 -19.30 0.75
CA CYS A 176 -8.98 -18.36 0.28
C CYS A 176 -8.39 -17.59 1.47
N MET A 177 -7.08 -17.71 1.66
CA MET A 177 -6.34 -17.00 2.72
C MET A 177 -5.66 -15.73 2.23
N LEU A 178 -5.91 -15.32 0.99
CA LEU A 178 -5.42 -14.03 0.51
C LEU A 178 -6.08 -12.90 1.30
N PRO A 179 -5.33 -11.83 1.64
CA PRO A 179 -5.91 -10.68 2.29
C PRO A 179 -7.02 -10.11 1.40
N ALA A 180 -8.10 -9.61 2.01
CA ALA A 180 -9.14 -8.93 1.26
C ALA A 180 -8.63 -7.59 0.72
N SER A 181 -9.25 -7.11 -0.35
CA SER A 181 -9.03 -5.77 -0.89
C SER A 181 -9.19 -4.69 0.20
N PRO A 182 -8.42 -3.58 0.13
CA PRO A 182 -8.61 -2.45 1.02
C PRO A 182 -10.07 -2.01 1.02
N SER A 183 -10.73 -2.11 2.17
CA SER A 183 -12.18 -1.92 2.31
C SER A 183 -12.57 -0.70 3.14
N HIS A 184 -11.62 -0.16 3.90
CA HIS A 184 -11.88 0.93 4.84
C HIS A 184 -11.19 2.20 4.38
N LEU A 185 -11.95 3.30 4.40
CA LEU A 185 -11.41 4.65 4.38
C LEU A 185 -11.08 5.05 5.82
N ILE A 186 -9.90 5.63 6.01
CA ILE A 186 -9.45 6.11 7.32
C ILE A 186 -9.67 7.61 7.36
N GLY A 187 -10.64 8.04 8.18
CA GLY A 187 -10.87 9.44 8.48
C GLY A 187 -10.06 9.89 9.71
N VAL A 188 -9.60 11.13 9.70
CA VAL A 188 -8.89 11.76 10.82
C VAL A 188 -9.57 13.07 11.22
N GLY A 189 -9.53 13.38 12.51
CA GLY A 189 -9.99 14.64 13.08
C GLY A 189 -8.93 15.26 13.98
N GLY A 190 -8.65 16.55 13.77
CA GLY A 190 -7.70 17.33 14.56
C GLY A 190 -8.38 17.98 15.76
N PHE A 191 -8.08 17.50 16.96
CA PHE A 191 -8.46 18.16 18.21
C PHE A 191 -7.31 19.06 18.68
N VAL A 192 -7.33 20.31 18.22
CA VAL A 192 -6.25 21.27 18.48
C VAL A 192 -6.59 22.15 19.67
N ILE A 193 -5.70 22.20 20.67
CA ILE A 193 -5.82 23.11 21.82
C ILE A 193 -4.69 24.15 21.79
N ASN A 194 -5.01 25.41 22.15
CA ASN A 194 -4.02 26.47 22.36
C ASN A 194 -3.69 26.68 23.86
N ASP A 195 -2.72 27.54 24.16
CA ASP A 195 -2.29 27.85 25.53
C ASP A 195 -3.39 28.46 26.42
N LYS A 196 -4.45 28.99 25.80
CA LYS A 196 -5.62 29.56 26.48
C LYS A 196 -6.72 28.54 26.77
N ARG A 197 -6.48 27.25 26.49
CA ARG A 197 -7.48 26.16 26.56
C ARG A 197 -8.69 26.40 25.67
N GLU A 198 -8.46 26.95 24.49
CA GLU A 198 -9.48 27.01 23.44
C GLU A 198 -9.24 25.91 22.42
N VAL A 199 -10.32 25.40 21.81
CA VAL A 199 -10.29 24.38 20.77
C VAL A 199 -10.48 25.02 19.40
N LEU A 200 -9.69 24.59 18.42
CA LEU A 200 -9.81 25.03 17.03
C LEU A 200 -11.01 24.35 16.37
N VAL A 201 -11.88 25.16 15.78
CA VAL A 201 -13.01 24.68 14.98
C VAL A 201 -13.08 25.38 13.64
N VAL A 202 -13.65 24.67 12.67
CA VAL A 202 -13.89 25.14 11.31
C VAL A 202 -15.38 25.09 10.98
N LYS A 203 -15.75 25.91 10.02
CA LYS A 203 -17.10 26.00 9.47
C LYS A 203 -17.01 26.10 7.95
N GLU A 204 -17.58 25.10 7.28
CA GLU A 204 -17.60 25.05 5.81
C GLU A 204 -18.46 26.17 5.24
N LYS A 205 -17.96 26.85 4.19
CA LYS A 205 -18.69 27.94 3.51
C LYS A 205 -19.86 27.42 2.67
N GLN A 206 -19.73 26.21 2.12
CA GLN A 206 -20.69 25.60 1.21
C GLN A 206 -20.83 24.12 1.55
N CYS A 207 -21.71 23.80 2.51
CA CYS A 207 -22.11 22.42 2.77
C CYS A 207 -23.45 22.17 2.04
N PRO A 208 -23.57 21.18 1.15
CA PRO A 208 -24.82 20.87 0.42
C PRO A 208 -25.97 20.40 1.32
N CYS A 209 -25.71 20.16 2.61
CA CYS A 209 -26.61 19.52 3.55
C CYS A 209 -26.90 20.41 4.76
N ARG A 210 -27.78 19.93 5.65
CA ARG A 210 -28.23 20.54 6.94
C ARG A 210 -27.11 20.91 7.94
N CYS A 211 -25.84 20.83 7.56
CA CYS A 211 -24.66 21.17 8.35
C CYS A 211 -24.11 22.57 8.02
N SER A 212 -24.71 23.28 7.06
CA SER A 212 -24.41 24.71 6.87
C SER A 212 -24.68 25.47 8.17
N GLY A 213 -23.66 26.12 8.72
CA GLY A 213 -23.79 26.80 9.99
C GLY A 213 -23.04 26.17 11.16
N VAL A 214 -22.73 24.87 11.09
CA VAL A 214 -22.23 24.06 12.22
C VAL A 214 -20.71 24.15 12.33
N TRP A 215 -20.22 24.34 13.55
CA TRP A 215 -18.81 24.25 13.88
C TRP A 215 -18.41 22.78 14.09
N LYS A 216 -17.32 22.36 13.45
CA LYS A 216 -16.75 21.03 13.61
C LYS A 216 -15.24 21.12 13.85
N LEU A 217 -14.65 20.01 14.29
CA LEU A 217 -13.20 19.86 14.25
C LEU A 217 -12.73 19.84 12.79
N PRO A 218 -11.49 20.27 12.51
CA PRO A 218 -10.86 19.99 11.24
C PRO A 218 -10.80 18.49 10.99
N THR A 219 -11.21 18.04 9.80
CA THR A 219 -11.32 16.61 9.50
C THR A 219 -11.04 16.32 8.04
N GLY A 220 -10.38 15.20 7.75
CA GLY A 220 -10.26 14.70 6.39
C GLY A 220 -9.88 13.23 6.33
N PHE A 221 -9.30 12.79 5.22
CA PHE A 221 -8.93 11.39 5.00
C PHE A 221 -7.42 11.22 4.96
N VAL A 222 -6.94 10.08 5.47
CA VAL A 222 -5.54 9.70 5.30
C VAL A 222 -5.32 9.26 3.86
N ASN A 223 -4.29 9.82 3.23
CA ASN A 223 -3.90 9.40 1.90
C ASN A 223 -3.30 7.98 1.93
N LYS A 224 -3.33 7.30 0.78
CA LYS A 224 -2.66 6.00 0.69
C LYS A 224 -1.16 6.18 0.96
N SER A 225 -0.60 5.27 1.77
CA SER A 225 0.81 5.30 2.18
C SER A 225 1.21 6.51 3.04
N GLU A 226 0.24 7.26 3.58
CA GLU A 226 0.47 8.32 4.57
C GLU A 226 0.31 7.77 5.99
N GLU A 227 1.17 8.18 6.91
CA GLU A 227 0.99 7.86 8.32
C GLU A 227 -0.12 8.71 8.93
N ILE A 228 -0.94 8.10 9.78
CA ILE A 228 -2.21 8.70 10.23
C ILE A 228 -2.00 10.05 10.95
N PHE A 229 -0.93 10.17 11.74
CA PHE A 229 -0.63 11.41 12.46
C PHE A 229 -0.16 12.54 11.52
N TYR A 230 0.58 12.21 10.45
CA TYR A 230 0.92 13.20 9.42
C TYR A 230 -0.34 13.64 8.66
N GLY A 231 -1.24 12.71 8.37
CA GLY A 231 -2.55 13.03 7.81
C GLY A 231 -3.32 14.02 8.69
N ALA A 232 -3.41 13.78 10.00
CA ALA A 232 -4.11 14.70 10.91
C ALA A 232 -3.50 16.10 10.93
N VAL A 233 -2.17 16.22 10.96
CA VAL A 233 -1.46 17.52 10.91
C VAL A 233 -1.68 18.22 9.57
N ARG A 234 -1.58 17.48 8.47
CA ARG A 234 -1.81 17.99 7.11
C ARG A 234 -3.24 18.50 6.94
N GLU A 235 -4.26 17.75 7.35
CA GLU A 235 -5.67 18.14 7.25
C GLU A 235 -5.95 19.43 8.02
N VAL A 236 -5.43 19.57 9.25
CA VAL A 236 -5.54 20.85 9.96
C VAL A 236 -4.86 21.96 9.16
N LYS A 237 -3.65 21.74 8.66
CA LYS A 237 -2.91 22.76 7.90
C LYS A 237 -3.64 23.18 6.63
N GLU A 238 -4.24 22.25 5.89
CA GLU A 238 -4.98 22.52 4.65
C GLU A 238 -6.26 23.31 4.90
N GLU A 239 -7.05 22.93 5.91
CA GLU A 239 -8.31 23.61 6.21
C GLU A 239 -8.11 24.96 6.90
N THR A 240 -7.05 25.09 7.71
CA THR A 240 -6.89 26.21 8.65
C THR A 240 -5.70 27.09 8.37
N GLY A 241 -4.69 26.61 7.66
CA GLY A 241 -3.40 27.27 7.49
C GLY A 241 -2.50 27.22 8.73
N ILE A 242 -2.94 26.60 9.82
CA ILE A 242 -2.24 26.56 11.10
C ILE A 242 -1.31 25.35 11.17
N ASP A 243 -0.04 25.59 11.52
CA ASP A 243 0.90 24.51 11.83
C ASP A 243 0.61 23.92 13.22
N THR A 244 0.54 22.60 13.29
CA THR A 244 0.29 21.84 14.51
C THR A 244 1.35 20.78 14.71
N ALA A 245 1.51 20.34 15.96
CA ALA A 245 2.31 19.17 16.30
C ALA A 245 1.41 18.07 16.87
N PHE A 246 1.67 16.83 16.46
CA PHE A 246 1.01 15.65 17.00
C PHE A 246 1.38 15.41 18.46
N LEU A 247 0.38 15.13 19.29
CA LEU A 247 0.58 14.75 20.70
C LEU A 247 0.17 13.31 20.96
N GLU A 248 -1.12 12.99 20.81
CA GLU A 248 -1.66 11.67 21.12
C GLU A 248 -2.91 11.31 20.31
N MET A 249 -3.20 10.02 20.16
CA MET A 249 -4.49 9.56 19.63
C MET A 249 -5.48 9.46 20.78
N THR A 250 -6.57 10.23 20.73
CA THR A 250 -7.54 10.31 21.82
C THR A 250 -8.65 9.27 21.68
N ALA A 251 -9.08 8.97 20.45
CA ALA A 251 -10.14 8.00 20.18
C ALA A 251 -10.08 7.46 18.75
N PHE A 252 -10.61 6.25 18.55
CA PHE A 252 -10.89 5.66 17.24
C PHE A 252 -12.25 4.94 17.30
N ARG A 253 -12.91 4.81 16.14
CA ARG A 253 -14.18 4.09 15.99
C ARG A 253 -14.19 3.27 14.71
#